data_AF-A0A971X806-F1
#
_entry.id   AF-A0A971X806-F1
#
_cell.length_a   1.000
_cell.length_b   1.000
_cell.length_c   1.000
_cell.angle_alpha   90.00
_cell.angle_beta   90.00
_cell.angle_gamma   90.00
#
_symmetry.space_group_name_H-M   'P 1'
#
loop_
_entity.id
_entity.type
_entity.pdbx_description
1 polymer ?
#
loop_
_entity_poly.entity_id
_entity_poly.type
_entity_poly.pdbx_seq_one_letter_code
_entity_poly.pdbx_strand_id
1 'polypeptide(L)'
;MNIIGSNLRITGLASGLDTDQIVKDLMTVERIPLARLEQQKQLAEWRQERYREFTNLLRAFKDKFFDITKRTSYLLSENSFKAVSVISDSDEYVTASANASALEGSHVVKVIQLATADKAVSDGSVTKDISGFVSNFSLSGKTIKVTLDGVTRTIHLSDYDNLDDLIGNEENGLQKLLDDAFGLAYNGDKKITVSKSGGNILFSTSNGASRLTFESGTGQDGLAMLGIASGATNRIATNIKLDELSGRLRQGITFESGKVSFSIKGESFTFSKDDTLEKVMDTINNSIKANVTMRYDELSDTFSITAKQTGAGDNIRITETAGTFFAGIGINAENPVTSEGVDAVVKIDEEVVVRSSNTFTLNGIE
;
A
#
# COMPACT_ATOMS: atom_id res chain seq x y z
N MET A 1 -19.94 -73.38 -15.50
CA MET A 1 -20.38 -74.80 -15.50
C MET A 1 -21.86 -74.79 -15.82
N ASN A 2 -22.22 -75.40 -16.95
CA ASN A 2 -23.60 -75.64 -17.36
C ASN A 2 -24.37 -76.40 -16.26
N ILE A 3 -25.53 -75.89 -15.88
CA ILE A 3 -26.61 -76.66 -15.26
C ILE A 3 -27.88 -76.18 -15.97
N ILE A 4 -28.15 -76.62 -17.20
CA ILE A 4 -29.01 -77.76 -17.56
C ILE A 4 -30.20 -77.93 -16.60
N GLY A 5 -31.32 -77.36 -17.03
CA GLY A 5 -32.69 -77.87 -16.89
C GLY A 5 -33.09 -78.55 -15.57
N SER A 6 -33.75 -77.80 -14.71
CA SER A 6 -34.84 -78.36 -13.89
C SER A 6 -36.15 -77.71 -14.31
N ASN A 7 -37.07 -78.52 -14.81
CA ASN A 7 -38.43 -78.16 -15.17
C ASN A 7 -39.13 -77.39 -14.04
N LEU A 8 -39.51 -76.15 -14.28
CA LEU A 8 -40.41 -75.39 -13.40
C LEU A 8 -41.84 -75.91 -13.62
N ARG A 9 -42.29 -76.85 -12.79
CA ARG A 9 -43.70 -77.26 -12.74
C ARG A 9 -44.46 -76.33 -11.79
N ILE A 10 -45.25 -75.42 -12.34
CA ILE A 10 -46.24 -74.62 -11.62
C ILE A 10 -47.57 -75.37 -11.64
N THR A 11 -48.07 -75.75 -10.47
CA THR A 11 -49.42 -76.32 -10.27
C THR A 11 -49.96 -75.72 -8.98
N GLY A 12 -51.16 -75.12 -9.03
CA GLY A 12 -51.84 -74.58 -7.86
C GLY A 12 -52.29 -73.13 -8.06
N LEU A 13 -53.57 -72.97 -8.37
CA LEU A 13 -54.30 -71.71 -8.43
C LEU A 13 -54.42 -71.09 -7.03
N ALA A 14 -53.47 -70.25 -6.63
CA ALA A 14 -53.62 -69.23 -5.59
C ALA A 14 -52.38 -68.32 -5.67
N SER A 15 -52.56 -67.14 -6.24
CA SER A 15 -51.49 -66.20 -6.57
C SER A 15 -50.57 -65.92 -5.38
N GLY A 16 -49.30 -66.25 -5.56
CA GLY A 16 -48.19 -65.95 -4.65
C GLY A 16 -46.85 -66.42 -5.20
N LEU A 17 -46.75 -66.69 -6.51
CA LEU A 17 -45.45 -66.79 -7.16
C LEU A 17 -44.82 -65.41 -7.03
N ASP A 18 -43.82 -65.31 -6.17
CA ASP A 18 -42.93 -64.15 -6.10
C ASP A 18 -42.04 -64.16 -7.35
N THR A 19 -42.71 -63.96 -8.49
CA THR A 19 -42.09 -63.80 -9.81
C THR A 19 -41.11 -62.64 -9.75
N ASP A 20 -41.37 -61.63 -8.91
CA ASP A 20 -40.44 -60.55 -8.62
C ASP A 20 -39.18 -61.08 -7.95
N GLN A 21 -39.26 -62.01 -6.98
CA GLN A 21 -38.10 -62.62 -6.36
C GLN A 21 -37.31 -63.53 -7.33
N ILE A 22 -37.98 -64.37 -8.12
CA ILE A 22 -37.31 -65.21 -9.14
C ILE A 22 -36.64 -64.33 -10.22
N VAL A 23 -37.32 -63.26 -10.66
CA VAL A 23 -36.76 -62.29 -11.60
C VAL A 23 -35.59 -61.54 -10.96
N LYS A 24 -35.67 -61.14 -9.69
CA LYS A 24 -34.55 -60.53 -8.95
C LYS A 24 -33.36 -61.49 -8.82
N ASP A 25 -33.59 -62.77 -8.53
CA ASP A 25 -32.54 -63.76 -8.38
C ASP A 25 -31.85 -64.04 -9.73
N LEU A 26 -32.62 -64.16 -10.82
CA LEU A 26 -32.07 -64.26 -12.19
C LEU A 26 -31.31 -62.98 -12.60
N MET A 27 -31.88 -61.80 -12.32
CA MET A 27 -31.20 -60.52 -12.54
C MET A 27 -29.92 -60.40 -11.72
N THR A 28 -29.87 -61.00 -10.53
CA THR A 28 -28.66 -61.04 -9.69
C THR A 28 -27.59 -61.93 -10.32
N VAL A 29 -27.97 -63.10 -10.84
CA VAL A 29 -27.05 -64.01 -11.57
C VAL A 29 -26.52 -63.36 -12.85
N GLU A 30 -27.39 -62.71 -13.63
CA GLU A 30 -27.01 -61.98 -14.85
C GLU A 30 -26.18 -60.72 -14.56
N ARG A 31 -26.24 -60.18 -13.34
CA ARG A 31 -25.37 -59.09 -12.88
C ARG A 31 -23.99 -59.57 -12.43
N ILE A 32 -23.74 -60.87 -12.24
CA ILE A 32 -22.42 -61.37 -11.79
C ILE A 32 -21.28 -60.97 -12.77
N PRO A 33 -21.41 -61.15 -14.11
CA PRO A 33 -20.39 -60.69 -15.05
C PRO A 33 -20.19 -59.17 -15.01
N LEU A 34 -21.28 -58.41 -14.87
CA LEU A 34 -21.23 -56.96 -14.73
C LEU A 34 -20.47 -56.54 -13.45
N ALA A 35 -20.78 -57.15 -12.31
CA ALA A 35 -20.10 -56.90 -11.05
C ALA A 35 -18.60 -57.23 -11.13
N ARG A 36 -18.22 -58.29 -11.86
CA ARG A 36 -16.79 -58.61 -12.13
C ARG A 36 -16.12 -57.52 -12.97
N LEU A 37 -16.81 -57.00 -13.99
CA LEU A 37 -16.30 -55.89 -14.80
C LEU A 37 -16.18 -54.60 -13.99
N GLU A 38 -17.14 -54.30 -13.11
CA GLU A 38 -17.07 -53.17 -12.17
C GLU A 38 -15.90 -53.32 -11.20
N GLN A 39 -15.66 -54.51 -10.64
CA GLN A 39 -14.49 -54.80 -9.79
C GLN A 39 -13.16 -54.63 -10.55
N GLN A 40 -13.08 -55.13 -11.79
CA GLN A 40 -11.89 -54.96 -12.63
C GLN A 40 -11.64 -53.49 -12.96
N LYS A 41 -12.70 -52.74 -13.27
CA LYS A 41 -12.65 -51.29 -13.48
C LYS A 41 -12.14 -50.59 -12.21
N GLN A 42 -12.70 -50.89 -11.04
CA GLN A 42 -12.26 -50.32 -9.77
C GLN A 42 -10.78 -50.60 -9.48
N LEU A 43 -10.33 -51.84 -9.72
CA LEU A 43 -8.92 -52.22 -9.54
C LEU A 43 -8.00 -51.46 -10.52
N ALA A 44 -8.45 -51.26 -11.76
CA ALA A 44 -7.72 -50.46 -12.75
C ALA A 44 -7.65 -48.99 -12.35
N GLU A 45 -8.75 -48.41 -11.85
CA GLU A 45 -8.81 -47.05 -11.32
C GLU A 45 -7.86 -46.87 -10.13
N TRP A 46 -7.87 -47.78 -9.14
CA TRP A 46 -6.93 -47.77 -8.02
C TRP A 46 -5.48 -47.88 -8.48
N ARG A 47 -5.18 -48.76 -9.44
CA ARG A 47 -3.82 -48.87 -10.01
C ARG A 47 -3.40 -47.56 -10.66
N GLN A 48 -4.27 -46.95 -11.46
CA GLN A 48 -4.00 -45.67 -12.11
C GLN A 48 -3.76 -44.55 -11.09
N GLU A 49 -4.59 -44.47 -10.05
CA GLU A 49 -4.45 -43.50 -8.98
C GLU A 49 -3.10 -43.66 -8.27
N ARG A 50 -2.73 -44.89 -7.91
CA ARG A 50 -1.43 -45.20 -7.29
C ARG A 50 -0.24 -44.85 -8.19
N TYR A 51 -0.33 -45.09 -9.51
CA TYR A 51 0.70 -44.66 -10.45
C TYR A 51 0.82 -43.14 -10.56
N ARG A 52 -0.31 -42.41 -10.56
CA ARG A 52 -0.30 -40.94 -10.56
C ARG A 52 0.31 -40.38 -9.29
N GLU A 53 -0.05 -40.94 -8.14
CA GLU A 53 0.50 -40.55 -6.84
C GLU A 53 2.01 -40.76 -6.79
N PHE A 54 2.50 -41.95 -7.19
CA PHE A 54 3.92 -42.24 -7.25
C PHE A 54 4.66 -41.32 -8.23
N THR A 55 4.08 -41.04 -9.40
CA THR A 55 4.67 -40.12 -10.39
C THR A 55 4.75 -38.70 -9.84
N ASN A 56 3.73 -38.23 -9.12
CA ASN A 56 3.72 -36.92 -8.49
C ASN A 56 4.78 -36.83 -7.39
N LEU A 57 4.94 -37.87 -6.57
CA LEU A 57 6.00 -37.95 -5.55
C LEU A 57 7.40 -37.91 -6.17
N LEU A 58 7.63 -38.70 -7.22
CA LEU A 58 8.92 -38.73 -7.91
C LEU A 58 9.24 -37.38 -8.59
N ARG A 59 8.23 -36.75 -9.19
CA ARG A 59 8.35 -35.41 -9.76
C ARG A 59 8.70 -34.38 -8.68
N ALA A 60 7.99 -34.38 -7.56
CA ALA A 60 8.26 -33.47 -6.45
C ALA A 60 9.68 -33.68 -5.87
N PHE A 61 10.14 -34.93 -5.75
CA PHE A 61 11.50 -35.25 -5.33
C PHE A 61 12.54 -34.72 -6.33
N LYS A 62 12.36 -35.01 -7.63
CA LYS A 62 13.25 -34.52 -8.69
C LYS A 62 13.30 -32.98 -8.71
N ASP A 63 12.16 -32.33 -8.67
CA ASP A 63 12.03 -30.88 -8.76
C ASP A 63 12.57 -30.17 -7.51
N LYS A 64 12.65 -30.84 -6.36
CA LYS A 64 13.21 -30.28 -5.13
C LYS A 64 14.73 -30.47 -5.05
N PHE A 65 15.22 -31.67 -5.37
CA PHE A 65 16.59 -32.08 -5.07
C PHE A 65 17.50 -32.17 -6.28
N PHE A 66 16.95 -32.20 -7.50
CA PHE A 66 17.71 -32.33 -8.75
C PHE A 66 17.45 -31.18 -9.74
N ASP A 67 16.82 -30.10 -9.28
CA ASP A 67 16.68 -28.87 -10.04
C ASP A 67 17.92 -27.97 -9.84
N ILE A 68 18.71 -27.80 -10.90
CA ILE A 68 19.94 -27.00 -10.88
C ILE A 68 19.69 -25.52 -10.55
N THR A 69 18.46 -25.03 -10.76
CA THR A 69 18.09 -23.65 -10.41
C THR A 69 17.92 -23.47 -8.89
N LYS A 70 17.68 -24.56 -8.14
CA LYS A 70 17.52 -24.55 -6.68
C LYS A 70 18.82 -24.89 -5.96
N ARG A 71 19.83 -24.02 -6.10
CA ARG A 71 21.20 -24.23 -5.60
C ARG A 71 21.34 -24.57 -4.10
N THR A 72 20.35 -24.25 -3.26
CA THR A 72 20.39 -24.56 -1.82
C THR A 72 19.98 -26.00 -1.51
N SER A 73 19.00 -26.54 -2.24
CA SER A 73 18.47 -27.90 -2.06
C SER A 73 18.96 -28.89 -3.11
N TYR A 74 19.67 -28.43 -4.14
CA TYR A 74 20.24 -29.27 -5.18
C TYR A 74 21.32 -30.18 -4.59
N LEU A 75 21.04 -31.48 -4.53
CA LEU A 75 21.89 -32.50 -3.90
C LEU A 75 23.26 -32.68 -4.58
N LEU A 76 23.52 -32.07 -5.73
CA LEU A 76 24.85 -32.10 -6.35
C LEU A 76 25.57 -30.74 -6.21
N SER A 77 25.01 -29.79 -5.46
CA SER A 77 25.68 -28.54 -5.11
C SER A 77 26.56 -28.71 -3.88
N GLU A 78 27.69 -28.00 -3.85
CA GLU A 78 28.57 -27.94 -2.68
C GLU A 78 27.87 -27.31 -1.46
N ASN A 79 26.96 -26.36 -1.68
CA ASN A 79 26.17 -25.70 -0.63
C ASN A 79 25.29 -26.67 0.18
N SER A 80 24.84 -27.78 -0.40
CA SER A 80 24.04 -28.77 0.32
C SER A 80 24.85 -29.66 1.28
N PHE A 81 26.18 -29.71 1.14
CA PHE A 81 27.03 -30.57 1.97
C PHE A 81 28.08 -29.80 2.78
N LYS A 82 28.47 -28.60 2.35
CA LYS A 82 29.41 -27.73 3.06
C LYS A 82 28.64 -26.57 3.69
N ALA A 83 28.07 -26.86 4.86
CA ALA A 83 27.43 -25.84 5.69
C ALA A 83 28.49 -25.12 6.52
N VAL A 84 28.56 -23.79 6.39
CA VAL A 84 29.44 -22.94 7.20
C VAL A 84 28.58 -22.19 8.20
N SER A 85 28.88 -22.31 9.49
CA SER A 85 28.21 -21.57 10.55
C SER A 85 28.95 -20.26 10.82
N VAL A 86 28.20 -19.16 10.99
CA VAL A 86 28.74 -17.86 11.39
C VAL A 86 28.23 -17.54 12.79
N ILE A 87 29.11 -17.04 13.64
CA ILE A 87 28.79 -16.58 15.00
C ILE A 87 29.26 -15.13 15.10
N SER A 88 28.38 -14.22 15.47
CA SER A 88 28.72 -12.82 15.76
C SER A 88 28.73 -12.62 17.27
N ASP A 89 29.73 -11.89 17.77
CA ASP A 89 29.75 -11.46 19.16
C ASP A 89 28.75 -10.32 19.43
N SER A 90 28.12 -9.75 18.38
CA SER A 90 27.28 -8.55 18.47
C SER A 90 26.22 -8.49 17.36
N ASP A 91 25.32 -9.48 17.35
CA ASP A 91 24.23 -9.61 16.36
C ASP A 91 23.27 -8.41 16.28
N GLU A 92 23.20 -7.56 17.31
CA GLU A 92 22.38 -6.33 17.29
C GLU A 92 22.88 -5.32 16.24
N TYR A 93 24.18 -5.32 15.93
CA TYR A 93 24.79 -4.35 15.03
C TYR A 93 25.13 -4.95 13.66
N VAL A 94 25.62 -6.19 13.65
CA VAL A 94 26.04 -6.89 12.42
C VAL A 94 25.70 -8.37 12.56
N THR A 95 24.87 -8.85 11.65
CA THR A 95 24.64 -10.27 11.39
C THR A 95 25.38 -10.67 10.12
N ALA A 96 25.82 -11.92 10.03
CA ALA A 96 26.47 -12.42 8.83
C ALA A 96 26.01 -13.85 8.50
N SER A 97 26.01 -14.18 7.22
CA SER A 97 25.72 -15.52 6.72
C SER A 97 26.79 -15.96 5.72
N ALA A 98 27.11 -17.25 5.69
CA ALA A 98 28.18 -17.78 4.84
C ALA A 98 27.66 -18.86 3.88
N ASN A 99 28.19 -18.86 2.66
CA ASN A 99 27.97 -19.93 1.68
C ASN A 99 29.16 -20.91 1.66
N ALA A 100 29.09 -21.99 0.87
CA ALA A 100 30.13 -23.03 0.85
C ALA A 100 31.52 -22.55 0.40
N SER A 101 31.62 -21.40 -0.27
CA SER A 101 32.90 -20.82 -0.69
C SER A 101 33.59 -20.00 0.39
N ALA A 102 32.90 -19.73 1.52
CA ALA A 102 33.50 -19.02 2.64
C ALA A 102 34.69 -19.79 3.22
N LEU A 103 35.75 -19.05 3.53
CA LEU A 103 36.93 -19.55 4.21
C LEU A 103 36.71 -19.51 5.71
N GLU A 104 37.19 -20.54 6.41
CA GLU A 104 37.14 -20.57 7.86
C GLU A 104 38.12 -19.54 8.44
N GLY A 105 37.64 -18.74 9.40
CA GLY A 105 38.42 -17.70 10.04
C GLY A 105 37.58 -16.82 10.96
N SER A 106 38.25 -15.99 11.75
CA SER A 106 37.63 -14.93 12.53
C SER A 106 37.88 -13.60 11.85
N HIS A 107 36.85 -12.75 11.80
CA HIS A 107 36.90 -11.44 11.19
C HIS A 107 36.51 -10.37 12.22
N VAL A 108 37.22 -9.25 12.24
CA VAL A 108 36.88 -8.10 13.08
C VAL A 108 36.18 -7.05 12.23
N VAL A 109 34.92 -6.75 12.56
CA VAL A 109 34.09 -5.80 11.84
C VAL A 109 33.81 -4.57 12.70
N LYS A 110 34.05 -3.38 12.13
CA LYS A 110 33.70 -2.09 12.74
C LYS A 110 32.87 -1.26 11.77
N VAL A 111 31.61 -1.00 12.12
CA VAL A 111 30.73 -0.12 11.36
C VAL A 111 31.09 1.34 11.66
N ILE A 112 31.32 2.13 10.61
CA ILE A 112 31.65 3.56 10.71
C ILE A 112 30.44 4.41 10.31
N GLN A 113 29.76 4.02 9.23
CA GLN A 113 28.59 4.72 8.69
C GLN A 113 27.68 3.72 7.98
N LEU A 114 26.36 3.90 8.10
CA LEU A 114 25.37 3.15 7.33
C LEU A 114 25.03 3.88 6.04
N ALA A 115 24.72 3.11 5.01
CA ALA A 115 24.21 3.65 3.77
C ALA A 115 22.79 4.20 3.98
N THR A 116 22.55 5.41 3.48
CA THR A 116 21.23 6.06 3.47
C THR A 116 20.77 6.28 2.02
N ALA A 117 19.51 6.59 1.81
CA ALA A 117 18.94 6.80 0.47
C ALA A 117 18.68 8.28 0.20
N ASP A 118 18.77 8.67 -1.07
CA ASP A 118 18.31 9.97 -1.54
C ASP A 118 16.84 10.18 -1.18
N LYS A 119 16.52 11.41 -0.78
CA LYS A 119 15.15 11.85 -0.52
C LYS A 119 14.88 13.18 -1.20
N ALA A 120 13.76 13.24 -1.89
CA ALA A 120 13.11 14.47 -2.33
C ALA A 120 11.89 14.71 -1.44
N VAL A 121 11.68 15.93 -0.97
CA VAL A 121 10.53 16.31 -0.12
C VAL A 121 9.97 17.62 -0.65
N SER A 122 8.66 17.81 -0.53
CA SER A 122 8.03 19.10 -0.80
C SER A 122 8.67 20.22 0.03
N ASP A 123 8.73 21.43 -0.54
CA ASP A 123 9.30 22.63 0.12
C ASP A 123 8.52 23.11 1.36
N GLY A 124 7.42 22.44 1.70
CA GLY A 124 6.56 22.72 2.85
C GLY A 124 5.18 22.09 2.68
N SER A 125 4.22 22.57 3.48
CA SER A 125 2.81 22.16 3.36
C SER A 125 2.27 22.46 1.97
N VAL A 126 1.73 21.43 1.32
CA VAL A 126 1.34 21.47 -0.09
C VAL A 126 -0.11 21.90 -0.31
N THR A 127 -0.98 21.75 0.68
CA THR A 127 -2.39 22.15 0.58
C THR A 127 -2.60 23.64 0.80
N LYS A 128 -3.55 24.23 0.07
CA LYS A 128 -4.04 25.57 0.35
C LYS A 128 -4.74 25.61 1.70
N ASP A 129 -4.68 26.78 2.32
CA ASP A 129 -5.54 27.07 3.46
C ASP A 129 -7.00 27.03 3.02
N ILE A 130 -7.88 26.63 3.95
CA ILE A 130 -9.32 26.61 3.65
C ILE A 130 -9.78 28.06 3.61
N SER A 131 -10.33 28.49 2.49
CA SER A 131 -10.74 29.89 2.29
C SER A 131 -12.10 30.01 1.64
N GLY A 132 -12.81 31.10 1.93
CA GLY A 132 -14.06 31.44 1.26
C GLY A 132 -14.33 32.93 1.23
N PHE A 133 -15.09 33.38 0.23
CA PHE A 133 -15.53 34.76 0.12
C PHE A 133 -16.85 34.94 0.87
N VAL A 134 -16.85 35.81 1.88
CA VAL A 134 -18.05 36.08 2.69
C VAL A 134 -18.78 37.28 2.10
N SER A 135 -19.97 37.04 1.54
CA SER A 135 -20.79 38.08 0.91
C SER A 135 -21.98 38.52 1.77
N ASN A 136 -22.33 37.77 2.81
CA ASN A 136 -23.45 38.05 3.70
C ASN A 136 -23.06 37.73 5.15
N PHE A 137 -23.31 38.68 6.05
CA PHE A 137 -22.99 38.56 7.47
C PHE A 137 -24.23 38.31 8.36
N SER A 138 -25.42 38.20 7.78
CA SER A 138 -26.64 37.77 8.47
C SER A 138 -26.67 36.25 8.61
N LEU A 139 -25.94 35.72 9.59
CA LEU A 139 -25.73 34.29 9.81
C LEU A 139 -26.46 33.75 11.05
N SER A 140 -27.27 34.57 11.72
CA SER A 140 -28.05 34.14 12.89
C SER A 140 -28.92 32.92 12.60
N GLY A 141 -28.84 31.93 13.49
CA GLY A 141 -29.54 30.65 13.37
C GLY A 141 -28.92 29.66 12.38
N LYS A 142 -27.84 30.04 11.68
CA LYS A 142 -27.07 29.13 10.81
C LYS A 142 -26.02 28.38 11.62
N THR A 143 -25.64 27.22 11.12
CA THR A 143 -24.61 26.38 11.74
C THR A 143 -23.57 25.91 10.73
N ILE A 144 -22.36 25.64 11.22
CA ILE A 144 -21.31 24.92 10.50
C ILE A 144 -20.84 23.74 11.33
N LYS A 145 -20.48 22.64 10.69
CA LYS A 145 -19.79 21.53 11.35
C LYS A 145 -18.31 21.63 11.08
N VAL A 146 -17.52 21.56 12.15
CA VAL A 146 -16.07 21.63 12.09
C VAL A 146 -15.52 20.36 12.71
N THR A 147 -14.64 19.68 11.99
CA THR A 147 -13.93 18.51 12.49
C THR A 147 -12.44 18.85 12.60
N LEU A 148 -11.91 18.78 13.81
CA LEU A 148 -10.48 18.95 14.10
C LEU A 148 -9.91 17.62 14.61
N ASP A 149 -8.96 17.06 13.88
CA ASP A 149 -8.24 15.83 14.26
C ASP A 149 -9.18 14.67 14.69
N GLY A 150 -10.32 14.53 14.00
CA GLY A 150 -11.32 13.48 14.23
C GLY A 150 -12.44 13.83 15.22
N VAL A 151 -12.38 14.98 15.91
CA VAL A 151 -13.46 15.45 16.78
C VAL A 151 -14.33 16.46 16.04
N THR A 152 -15.62 16.16 15.90
CA THR A 152 -16.60 17.05 15.24
C THR A 152 -17.38 17.88 16.26
N ARG A 153 -17.50 19.18 16.00
CA ARG A 153 -18.31 20.14 16.75
C ARG A 153 -19.22 20.92 15.82
N THR A 154 -20.42 21.24 16.29
CA THR A 154 -21.32 22.17 15.60
C THR A 154 -21.10 23.56 16.16
N ILE A 155 -20.82 24.52 15.29
CA ILE A 155 -20.65 25.93 15.63
C ILE A 155 -21.90 26.67 15.19
N HIS A 156 -22.50 27.42 16.12
CA HIS A 156 -23.66 28.27 15.88
C HIS A 156 -23.18 29.69 15.56
N LEU A 157 -23.70 30.25 14.47
CA LEU A 157 -23.31 31.58 14.01
C LEU A 157 -24.33 32.64 14.46
N SER A 158 -23.82 33.86 14.64
CA SER A 158 -24.61 35.06 14.93
C SER A 158 -24.69 35.96 13.70
N ASP A 159 -25.36 37.10 13.81
CA ASP A 159 -25.20 38.17 12.84
C ASP A 159 -23.93 38.97 13.17
N TYR A 160 -23.25 39.44 12.13
CA TYR A 160 -22.02 40.22 12.25
C TYR A 160 -22.10 41.48 11.39
N ASP A 161 -21.39 42.52 11.78
CA ASP A 161 -21.39 43.78 11.03
C ASP A 161 -20.56 43.70 9.74
N ASN A 162 -19.45 42.96 9.80
CA ASN A 162 -18.49 42.83 8.71
C ASN A 162 -17.54 41.64 8.96
N LEU A 163 -16.54 41.48 8.08
CA LEU A 163 -15.58 40.37 8.17
C LEU A 163 -14.70 40.43 9.42
N ASP A 164 -14.36 41.62 9.92
CA ASP A 164 -13.55 41.75 11.15
C ASP A 164 -14.34 41.32 12.38
N ASP A 165 -15.62 41.70 12.44
CA ASP A 165 -16.54 41.29 13.49
C ASP A 165 -16.78 39.76 13.44
N LEU A 166 -17.04 39.21 12.25
CA LEU A 166 -17.18 37.76 12.03
C LEU A 166 -15.96 36.97 12.53
N ILE A 167 -14.74 37.48 12.35
CA ILE A 167 -13.52 36.77 12.72
C ILE A 167 -13.21 36.97 14.21
N GLY A 168 -13.25 38.21 14.68
CA GLY A 168 -12.56 38.66 15.89
C GLY A 168 -13.44 39.21 17.02
N ASN A 169 -14.77 39.20 16.89
CA ASN A 169 -15.65 39.61 17.99
C ASN A 169 -15.36 38.81 19.27
N GLU A 170 -15.21 39.50 20.40
CA GLU A 170 -14.81 38.90 21.69
C GLU A 170 -15.86 37.99 22.31
N GLU A 171 -17.14 38.15 21.95
CA GLU A 171 -18.26 37.37 22.47
C GLU A 171 -18.65 36.22 21.54
N ASN A 172 -18.67 36.46 20.23
CA ASN A 172 -19.24 35.52 19.26
C ASN A 172 -18.44 35.36 17.95
N GLY A 173 -17.24 35.94 17.84
CA GLY A 173 -16.43 35.81 16.64
C GLY A 173 -16.01 34.37 16.38
N LEU A 174 -15.85 33.99 15.11
CA LEU A 174 -15.49 32.62 14.71
C LEU A 174 -14.23 32.11 15.39
N GLN A 175 -13.22 32.97 15.59
CA GLN A 175 -12.02 32.57 16.34
C GLN A 175 -12.38 32.12 17.75
N LYS A 176 -13.17 32.92 18.47
CA LYS A 176 -13.61 32.62 19.84
C LYS A 176 -14.47 31.36 19.89
N LEU A 177 -15.43 31.22 18.97
CA LEU A 177 -16.29 30.04 18.89
C LEU A 177 -15.49 28.75 18.65
N LEU A 178 -14.45 28.80 17.83
CA LEU A 178 -13.57 27.65 17.58
C LEU A 178 -12.67 27.36 18.78
N ASP A 179 -12.12 28.38 19.42
CA ASP A 179 -11.30 28.23 20.63
C ASP A 179 -12.13 27.65 21.79
N ASP A 180 -13.38 28.08 21.97
CA ASP A 180 -14.31 27.52 22.97
C ASP A 180 -14.67 26.05 22.64
N ALA A 181 -14.84 25.71 21.35
CA ALA A 181 -15.25 24.37 20.93
C ALA A 181 -14.13 23.32 20.99
N PHE A 182 -12.88 23.73 20.73
CA PHE A 182 -11.72 22.83 20.60
C PHE A 182 -10.63 23.04 21.66
N GLY A 183 -10.73 24.12 22.43
CA GLY A 183 -9.71 24.55 23.38
C GLY A 183 -8.42 25.03 22.70
N LEU A 184 -7.52 25.55 23.53
CA LEU A 184 -6.19 25.98 23.11
C LEU A 184 -5.22 24.79 23.08
N ALA A 185 -4.09 24.97 22.39
CA ALA A 185 -2.99 24.01 22.34
C ALA A 185 -2.24 23.93 23.68
N TYR A 186 -1.29 22.99 23.79
CA TYR A 186 -0.54 22.71 25.02
C TYR A 186 0.26 23.91 25.56
N ASN A 187 0.60 24.85 24.68
CA ASN A 187 1.35 26.07 24.97
C ASN A 187 0.44 27.29 25.21
N GLY A 188 -0.88 27.11 25.20
CA GLY A 188 -1.85 28.21 25.33
C GLY A 188 -2.15 28.95 24.03
N ASP A 189 -1.58 28.55 22.90
CA ASP A 189 -1.86 29.16 21.61
C ASP A 189 -3.08 28.52 20.90
N LYS A 190 -3.55 29.16 19.84
CA LYS A 190 -4.67 28.70 19.02
C LYS A 190 -4.34 27.41 18.27
N LYS A 191 -5.29 26.47 18.25
CA LYS A 191 -5.24 25.27 17.38
C LYS A 191 -5.67 25.58 15.95
N ILE A 192 -6.72 26.39 15.82
CA ILE A 192 -7.25 26.87 14.54
C ILE A 192 -7.10 28.38 14.54
N THR A 193 -6.45 28.92 13.50
CA THR A 193 -6.36 30.36 13.29
C THR A 193 -7.35 30.76 12.21
N VAL A 194 -8.21 31.72 12.54
CA VAL A 194 -9.09 32.40 11.60
C VAL A 194 -8.47 33.74 11.23
N SER A 195 -8.26 33.97 9.95
CA SER A 195 -7.64 35.18 9.42
C SER A 195 -8.35 35.68 8.17
N LYS A 196 -7.94 36.85 7.65
CA LYS A 196 -8.48 37.40 6.41
C LYS A 196 -7.36 37.74 5.42
N SER A 197 -7.62 37.51 4.14
CA SER A 197 -6.73 37.93 3.05
C SER A 197 -7.55 38.21 1.80
N GLY A 198 -7.38 39.40 1.21
CA GLY A 198 -8.07 39.77 -0.03
C GLY A 198 -9.60 39.74 0.04
N GLY A 199 -10.20 39.95 1.22
CA GLY A 199 -11.66 39.85 1.44
C GLY A 199 -12.18 38.44 1.69
N ASN A 200 -11.32 37.42 1.64
CA ASN A 200 -11.65 36.05 2.01
C ASN A 200 -11.37 35.81 3.49
N ILE A 201 -12.19 34.97 4.11
CA ILE A 201 -11.87 34.33 5.38
C ILE A 201 -10.95 33.13 5.12
N LEU A 202 -9.93 32.94 5.95
CA LEU A 202 -8.94 31.86 5.85
C LEU A 202 -8.85 31.12 7.18
N PHE A 203 -8.76 29.79 7.10
CA PHE A 203 -8.58 28.90 8.23
C PHE A 203 -7.31 28.07 8.05
N SER A 204 -6.45 28.10 9.07
CA SER A 204 -5.26 27.28 9.15
C SER A 204 -5.17 26.57 10.49
N THR A 205 -4.46 25.44 10.51
CA THR A 205 -4.13 24.71 11.74
C THR A 205 -2.71 25.02 12.18
N SER A 206 -2.48 25.00 13.49
CA SER A 206 -1.19 25.31 14.10
C SER A 206 -1.01 24.57 15.42
N ASN A 207 0.21 24.63 15.98
CA ASN A 207 0.49 24.17 17.35
C ASN A 207 0.13 22.71 17.62
N GLY A 208 0.39 21.85 16.63
CA GLY A 208 0.15 20.40 16.70
C GLY A 208 -1.24 19.96 16.22
N ALA A 209 -2.16 20.89 15.94
CA ALA A 209 -3.38 20.57 15.22
C ALA A 209 -3.06 20.29 13.75
N SER A 210 -3.63 19.23 13.18
CA SER A 210 -3.24 18.76 11.86
C SER A 210 -4.36 18.90 10.82
N ARG A 211 -5.44 18.13 10.97
CA ARG A 211 -6.52 18.02 9.99
C ARG A 211 -7.72 18.83 10.42
N LEU A 212 -8.11 19.76 9.56
CA LEU A 212 -9.33 20.55 9.66
C LEU A 212 -10.24 20.21 8.49
N THR A 213 -11.52 19.96 8.79
CA THR A 213 -12.56 19.72 7.79
C THR A 213 -13.81 20.51 8.16
N PHE A 214 -14.42 21.16 7.18
CA PHE A 214 -15.71 21.83 7.30
C PHE A 214 -16.80 21.08 6.56
N GLU A 215 -17.95 20.96 7.18
CA GLU A 215 -19.15 20.38 6.59
C GLU A 215 -20.36 21.29 6.85
N SER A 216 -21.36 21.21 5.99
CA SER A 216 -22.62 21.94 6.16
C SER A 216 -23.29 21.62 7.51
N GLY A 217 -23.82 22.66 8.15
CA GLY A 217 -24.57 22.54 9.39
C GLY A 217 -25.91 21.81 9.23
N THR A 218 -26.50 21.39 10.35
CA THR A 218 -27.85 20.79 10.35
C THR A 218 -28.92 21.87 10.36
N GLY A 219 -29.85 21.85 9.39
CA GLY A 219 -31.05 22.71 9.35
C GLY A 219 -30.89 23.98 8.52
N GLN A 220 -29.86 24.80 8.78
CA GLN A 220 -29.54 26.01 8.01
C GLN A 220 -28.03 26.09 7.78
N ASP A 221 -27.60 25.96 6.53
CA ASP A 221 -26.18 25.89 6.17
C ASP A 221 -25.51 27.27 6.23
N GLY A 222 -24.65 27.46 7.23
CA GLY A 222 -23.80 28.64 7.36
C GLY A 222 -22.56 28.56 6.48
N LEU A 223 -22.10 27.37 6.09
CA LEU A 223 -20.81 27.17 5.46
C LEU A 223 -20.78 27.74 4.04
N ALA A 224 -21.87 27.53 3.29
CA ALA A 224 -22.05 28.14 1.98
C ALA A 224 -22.04 29.68 2.02
N MET A 225 -22.53 30.29 3.12
CA MET A 225 -22.50 31.76 3.30
C MET A 225 -21.09 32.27 3.60
N LEU A 226 -20.23 31.43 4.16
CA LEU A 226 -18.80 31.71 4.31
C LEU A 226 -18.03 31.53 2.98
N GLY A 227 -18.71 31.10 1.91
CA GLY A 227 -18.09 30.82 0.62
C GLY A 227 -17.23 29.55 0.62
N ILE A 228 -17.48 28.63 1.55
CA ILE A 228 -16.72 27.37 1.69
C ILE A 228 -17.61 26.20 1.25
N ALA A 229 -17.04 25.30 0.46
CA ALA A 229 -17.74 24.08 0.04
C ALA A 229 -17.79 23.06 1.19
N SER A 230 -18.91 22.35 1.32
CA SER A 230 -19.01 21.23 2.26
C SER A 230 -18.01 20.14 1.89
N GLY A 231 -17.28 19.64 2.90
CA GLY A 231 -16.16 18.71 2.74
C GLY A 231 -14.80 19.38 2.52
N ALA A 232 -14.73 20.72 2.55
CA ALA A 232 -13.45 21.43 2.46
C ALA A 232 -12.50 21.01 3.59
N THR A 233 -11.27 20.66 3.23
CA THR A 233 -10.25 20.18 4.16
C THR A 233 -8.86 20.63 3.75
N ASN A 234 -7.98 20.81 4.74
CA ASN A 234 -6.55 21.13 4.56
C ASN A 234 -5.68 19.87 4.43
N ARG A 235 -6.27 18.75 4.01
CA ARG A 235 -5.56 17.48 3.78
C ARG A 235 -5.97 16.85 2.46
N ILE A 236 -4.99 16.26 1.79
CA ILE A 236 -5.21 15.49 0.57
C ILE A 236 -5.71 14.10 0.94
N ALA A 237 -6.69 13.61 0.18
CA ALA A 237 -7.03 12.20 0.14
C ALA A 237 -6.45 11.60 -1.14
N THR A 238 -5.85 10.41 -1.07
CA THR A 238 -5.14 9.81 -2.22
C THR A 238 -6.08 9.31 -3.31
N ASN A 239 -7.35 9.04 -2.98
CA ASN A 239 -8.34 8.55 -3.93
C ASN A 239 -8.95 9.65 -4.83
N ILE A 240 -8.58 10.93 -4.65
CA ILE A 240 -9.09 12.03 -5.49
C ILE A 240 -8.38 12.06 -6.85
N LYS A 241 -9.09 12.61 -7.84
CA LYS A 241 -8.54 12.85 -9.19
C LYS A 241 -7.46 13.93 -9.18
N LEU A 242 -6.52 13.87 -10.12
CA LEU A 242 -5.47 14.88 -10.26
C LEU A 242 -6.03 16.30 -10.53
N ASP A 243 -7.15 16.42 -11.25
CA ASP A 243 -7.83 17.71 -11.46
C ASP A 243 -8.33 18.32 -10.15
N GLU A 244 -8.94 17.50 -9.28
CA GLU A 244 -9.39 17.92 -7.95
C GLU A 244 -8.21 18.24 -7.03
N LEU A 245 -7.17 17.39 -7.07
CA LEU A 245 -5.92 17.60 -6.34
C LEU A 245 -5.29 18.96 -6.72
N SER A 246 -5.25 19.29 -8.02
CA SER A 246 -4.73 20.57 -8.52
C SER A 246 -5.40 21.77 -7.87
N GLY A 247 -6.73 21.73 -7.71
CA GLY A 247 -7.49 22.77 -7.02
C GLY A 247 -7.11 22.96 -5.55
N ARG A 248 -6.69 21.87 -4.88
CA ARG A 248 -6.32 21.83 -3.46
C ARG A 248 -4.87 22.22 -3.18
N LEU A 249 -3.96 22.08 -4.14
CA LEU A 249 -2.52 22.33 -3.97
C LEU A 249 -2.16 23.82 -4.09
N ARG A 250 -1.29 24.33 -3.22
CA ARG A 250 -0.84 25.75 -3.24
C ARG A 250 -0.33 26.18 -4.61
N GLN A 251 0.56 25.37 -5.20
CA GLN A 251 1.14 25.61 -6.53
C GLN A 251 0.20 25.18 -7.67
N GLY A 252 -0.63 24.14 -7.44
CA GLY A 252 -1.50 23.56 -8.45
C GLY A 252 -0.74 22.75 -9.51
N ILE A 253 -1.45 21.92 -10.26
CA ILE A 253 -0.91 21.12 -11.36
C ILE A 253 -1.39 21.71 -12.69
N THR A 254 -0.46 21.99 -13.60
CA THR A 254 -0.77 22.35 -14.98
C THR A 254 -0.88 21.08 -15.82
N PHE A 255 -1.92 20.98 -16.64
CA PHE A 255 -2.13 19.86 -17.55
C PHE A 255 -1.95 20.29 -18.99
N GLU A 256 -1.21 19.51 -19.77
CA GLU A 256 -1.10 19.68 -21.23
C GLU A 256 -1.95 18.63 -21.92
N SER A 257 -2.89 19.06 -22.77
CA SER A 257 -3.87 18.16 -23.40
C SER A 257 -4.60 17.24 -22.40
N GLY A 258 -4.87 17.74 -21.19
CA GLY A 258 -5.52 16.99 -20.11
C GLY A 258 -4.64 15.95 -19.41
N LYS A 259 -3.32 16.01 -19.59
CA LYS A 259 -2.37 15.04 -19.04
C LYS A 259 -1.20 15.73 -18.34
N VAL A 260 -0.53 14.96 -17.48
CA VAL A 260 0.83 15.22 -17.01
C VAL A 260 1.73 14.09 -17.44
N SER A 261 2.95 14.41 -17.86
CA SER A 261 3.99 13.45 -18.22
C SER A 261 5.32 13.89 -17.62
N PHE A 262 6.05 12.92 -17.08
CA PHE A 262 7.34 13.15 -16.46
C PHE A 262 8.18 11.86 -16.51
N SER A 263 9.46 11.95 -16.14
CA SER A 263 10.30 10.79 -15.93
C SER A 263 10.98 10.79 -14.58
N ILE A 264 11.19 9.60 -14.01
CA ILE A 264 11.98 9.36 -12.81
C ILE A 264 13.08 8.37 -13.15
N LYS A 265 14.36 8.74 -12.98
CA LYS A 265 15.53 7.98 -13.44
C LYS A 265 15.42 7.54 -14.92
N GLY A 266 14.81 8.37 -15.76
CA GLY A 266 14.58 8.08 -17.18
C GLY A 266 13.48 7.05 -17.49
N GLU A 267 12.73 6.58 -16.48
CA GLU A 267 11.47 5.87 -16.73
C GLU A 267 10.34 6.88 -16.89
N SER A 268 9.58 6.77 -17.98
CA SER A 268 8.52 7.72 -18.32
C SER A 268 7.18 7.32 -17.72
N PHE A 269 6.45 8.30 -17.22
CA PHE A 269 5.12 8.17 -16.67
C PHE A 269 4.17 9.16 -17.36
N THR A 270 2.91 8.79 -17.49
CA THR A 270 1.88 9.68 -18.05
C THR A 270 0.54 9.38 -17.42
N PHE A 271 -0.14 10.42 -16.95
CA PHE A 271 -1.43 10.32 -16.28
C PHE A 271 -2.40 11.37 -16.83
N SER A 272 -3.67 11.00 -16.92
CA SER A 272 -4.76 11.92 -17.21
C SER A 272 -5.12 12.72 -15.96
N LYS A 273 -5.69 13.91 -16.13
CA LYS A 273 -6.30 14.67 -15.03
C LYS A 273 -7.40 13.90 -14.28
N ASP A 274 -7.99 12.91 -14.93
CA ASP A 274 -9.02 12.02 -14.38
C ASP A 274 -8.48 10.81 -13.60
N ASP A 275 -7.17 10.55 -13.67
CA ASP A 275 -6.54 9.51 -12.86
C ASP A 275 -6.47 9.95 -11.38
N THR A 276 -6.49 8.99 -10.46
CA THR A 276 -6.37 9.27 -9.03
C THR A 276 -4.91 9.45 -8.60
N LEU A 277 -4.67 10.21 -7.53
CA LEU A 277 -3.34 10.33 -6.94
C LEU A 277 -2.81 8.96 -6.47
N GLU A 278 -3.68 8.10 -5.94
CA GLU A 278 -3.36 6.72 -5.56
C GLU A 278 -2.79 5.94 -6.75
N LYS A 279 -3.42 6.02 -7.93
CA LYS A 279 -2.91 5.38 -9.15
C LYS A 279 -1.51 5.90 -9.51
N VAL A 280 -1.27 7.21 -9.39
CA VAL A 280 0.06 7.80 -9.65
C VAL A 280 1.10 7.21 -8.69
N MET A 281 0.81 7.26 -7.38
CA MET A 281 1.71 6.78 -6.34
C MET A 281 2.00 5.28 -6.49
N ASP A 282 0.97 4.46 -6.71
CA ASP A 282 1.13 3.02 -6.91
C ASP A 282 1.94 2.69 -8.17
N THR A 283 1.71 3.40 -9.26
CA THR A 283 2.45 3.18 -10.52
C THR A 283 3.93 3.51 -10.34
N ILE A 284 4.25 4.60 -9.65
CA ILE A 284 5.65 4.97 -9.32
C ILE A 284 6.26 3.95 -8.37
N ASN A 285 5.55 3.60 -7.28
CA ASN A 285 6.03 2.70 -6.24
C ASN A 285 6.29 1.27 -6.74
N ASN A 286 5.57 0.84 -7.77
CA ASN A 286 5.74 -0.49 -8.37
C ASN A 286 6.73 -0.49 -9.55
N SER A 287 7.27 0.65 -9.96
CA SER A 287 8.27 0.71 -11.04
C SER A 287 9.65 0.29 -10.54
N ILE A 288 10.10 -0.88 -11.01
CA ILE A 288 11.45 -1.40 -10.75
C ILE A 288 12.52 -0.44 -11.32
N LYS A 289 12.26 0.16 -12.49
CA LYS A 289 13.23 1.03 -13.17
C LYS A 289 13.34 2.40 -12.53
N ALA A 290 12.23 2.99 -12.08
CA ALA A 290 12.29 4.22 -11.30
C ALA A 290 12.97 3.98 -9.94
N ASN A 291 12.76 2.80 -9.34
CA ASN A 291 13.39 2.33 -8.10
C ASN A 291 13.26 3.31 -6.92
N VAL A 292 12.08 3.93 -6.79
CA VAL A 292 11.76 4.89 -5.72
C VAL A 292 10.45 4.51 -5.03
N THR A 293 10.22 5.10 -3.86
CA THR A 293 8.94 5.09 -3.15
C THR A 293 8.47 6.54 -2.96
N MET A 294 7.31 6.86 -3.50
CA MET A 294 6.56 8.08 -3.27
C MET A 294 5.53 7.91 -2.15
N ARG A 295 5.45 8.90 -1.26
CA ARG A 295 4.51 8.95 -0.14
C ARG A 295 3.97 10.36 0.05
N TYR A 296 2.72 10.47 0.48
CA TYR A 296 2.16 11.66 1.10
C TYR A 296 2.09 11.46 2.62
N ASP A 297 2.52 12.44 3.38
CA ASP A 297 2.46 12.45 4.84
C ASP A 297 1.40 13.44 5.31
N GLU A 298 0.31 12.93 5.88
CA GLU A 298 -0.78 13.74 6.40
C GLU A 298 -0.38 14.59 7.61
N LEU A 299 0.64 14.20 8.37
CA LEU A 299 1.04 14.98 9.54
C LEU A 299 1.70 16.28 9.11
N SER A 300 2.71 16.16 8.24
CA SER A 300 3.49 17.29 7.73
C SER A 300 2.85 17.97 6.51
N ASP A 301 1.81 17.38 5.91
CA ASP A 301 1.20 17.82 4.64
C ASP A 301 2.25 17.94 3.52
N THR A 302 3.12 16.95 3.39
CA THR A 302 4.21 16.93 2.40
C THR A 302 4.19 15.68 1.55
N PHE A 303 4.65 15.80 0.30
CA PHE A 303 5.03 14.63 -0.48
C PHE A 303 6.52 14.35 -0.30
N SER A 304 6.88 13.08 -0.40
CA SER A 304 8.27 12.65 -0.44
C SER A 304 8.47 11.55 -1.46
N ILE A 305 9.66 11.52 -2.06
CA ILE A 305 10.17 10.43 -2.88
C ILE A 305 11.47 9.98 -2.24
N THR A 306 11.61 8.68 -1.96
CA THR A 306 12.82 8.09 -1.39
C THR A 306 13.34 7.03 -2.34
N ALA A 307 14.64 7.04 -2.63
CA ALA A 307 15.25 5.96 -3.40
C ALA A 307 15.16 4.64 -2.63
N LYS A 308 14.88 3.54 -3.33
CA LYS A 308 14.92 2.20 -2.72
C LYS A 308 16.36 1.67 -2.62
N GLN A 309 17.23 2.16 -3.49
CA GLN A 309 18.66 1.95 -3.40
C GLN A 309 19.26 2.98 -2.43
N THR A 310 20.03 2.49 -1.47
CA THR A 310 20.87 3.31 -0.59
C THR A 310 22.21 3.61 -1.28
N GLY A 311 23.03 4.46 -0.64
CA GLY A 311 24.35 4.81 -1.12
C GLY A 311 24.40 6.18 -1.76
N ALA A 312 25.63 6.67 -1.94
CA ALA A 312 25.90 7.86 -2.71
C ALA A 312 25.58 7.61 -4.20
N GLY A 313 25.03 8.62 -4.87
CA GLY A 313 24.76 8.58 -6.30
C GLY A 313 23.52 9.38 -6.69
N ASP A 314 23.30 9.54 -8.00
CA ASP A 314 22.11 10.19 -8.56
C ASP A 314 20.92 9.19 -8.56
N ASN A 315 20.40 8.89 -7.36
CA ASN A 315 19.36 7.89 -7.19
C ASN A 315 17.94 8.44 -7.37
N ILE A 316 17.77 9.76 -7.40
CA ILE A 316 16.52 10.44 -7.77
C ILE A 316 16.81 11.54 -8.80
N ARG A 317 16.41 11.30 -10.05
CA ARG A 317 16.38 12.31 -11.12
C ARG A 317 14.98 12.46 -11.67
N ILE A 318 14.45 13.68 -11.65
CA ILE A 318 13.11 14.00 -12.12
C ILE A 318 13.19 14.89 -13.36
N THR A 319 12.28 14.71 -14.31
CA THR A 319 12.12 15.63 -15.44
C THR A 319 10.66 15.70 -15.82
N GLU A 320 10.06 16.89 -15.84
CA GLU A 320 8.69 17.10 -16.32
C GLU A 320 8.72 17.33 -17.83
N THR A 321 7.93 16.55 -18.58
CA THR A 321 7.92 16.58 -20.05
C THR A 321 6.63 17.12 -20.64
N ALA A 322 5.54 17.13 -19.87
CA ALA A 322 4.29 17.80 -20.21
C ALA A 322 3.52 18.13 -18.91
N GLY A 323 3.11 19.38 -18.72
CA GLY A 323 2.49 19.83 -17.48
C GLY A 323 3.44 19.87 -16.27
N THR A 324 2.90 20.04 -15.06
CA THR A 324 3.69 20.34 -13.84
C THR A 324 3.22 19.57 -12.60
N PHE A 325 3.38 18.24 -12.59
CA PHE A 325 3.03 17.40 -11.44
C PHE A 325 3.92 17.67 -10.22
N PHE A 326 5.24 17.54 -10.35
CA PHE A 326 6.20 17.66 -9.25
C PHE A 326 6.25 19.07 -8.68
N ALA A 327 6.34 20.09 -9.55
CA ALA A 327 6.26 21.47 -9.10
C ALA A 327 4.92 21.75 -8.41
N GLY A 328 3.82 21.15 -8.89
CA GLY A 328 2.50 21.29 -8.28
C GLY A 328 2.39 20.70 -6.87
N ILE A 329 3.07 19.58 -6.61
CA ILE A 329 3.18 19.00 -5.26
C ILE A 329 4.35 19.57 -4.44
N GLY A 330 4.96 20.66 -4.92
CA GLY A 330 6.02 21.38 -4.20
C GLY A 330 7.39 20.71 -4.21
N ILE A 331 7.66 19.77 -5.12
CA ILE A 331 8.99 19.18 -5.33
C ILE A 331 9.63 19.87 -6.54
N ASN A 332 10.80 20.47 -6.34
CA ASN A 332 11.55 21.08 -7.43
C ASN A 332 12.11 20.01 -8.38
N ALA A 333 11.56 19.89 -9.58
CA ALA A 333 12.01 18.88 -10.55
C ALA A 333 13.45 19.09 -11.04
N GLU A 334 13.98 20.31 -11.04
CA GLU A 334 15.36 20.60 -11.46
C GLU A 334 16.38 20.20 -10.38
N ASN A 335 16.03 20.39 -9.11
CA ASN A 335 16.85 20.04 -7.96
C ASN A 335 16.01 19.29 -6.91
N PRO A 336 15.62 18.03 -7.18
CA PRO A 336 14.62 17.35 -6.36
C PRO A 336 15.17 16.85 -5.02
N VAL A 337 16.46 16.52 -4.95
CA VAL A 337 17.06 15.89 -3.77
C VAL A 337 17.26 16.94 -2.67
N THR A 338 16.56 16.74 -1.55
CA THR A 338 16.67 17.58 -0.33
C THR A 338 17.57 16.93 0.73
N SER A 339 17.83 15.63 0.61
CA SER A 339 18.81 14.90 1.42
C SER A 339 19.49 13.85 0.55
N GLU A 340 20.80 13.95 0.40
CA GLU A 340 21.59 12.97 -0.35
C GLU A 340 21.76 11.67 0.44
N GLY A 341 21.73 10.55 -0.27
CA GLY A 341 22.16 9.25 0.22
C GLY A 341 23.68 9.22 0.37
N VAL A 342 24.14 8.51 1.39
CA VAL A 342 25.58 8.27 1.61
C VAL A 342 25.87 6.79 1.58
N ASP A 343 27.10 6.41 1.24
CA ASP A 343 27.55 5.01 1.27
C ASP A 343 27.72 4.49 2.69
N ALA A 344 27.59 3.18 2.85
CA ALA A 344 28.02 2.46 4.03
C ALA A 344 29.54 2.37 4.04
N VAL A 345 30.13 2.61 5.20
CA VAL A 345 31.58 2.52 5.44
C VAL A 345 31.80 1.58 6.61
N VAL A 346 32.52 0.50 6.37
CA VAL A 346 32.82 -0.54 7.36
C VAL A 346 34.31 -0.87 7.28
N LYS A 347 34.93 -1.16 8.41
CA LYS A 347 36.32 -1.67 8.48
C LYS A 347 36.29 -3.16 8.83
N ILE A 348 36.83 -4.00 7.95
CA ILE A 348 36.89 -5.47 8.09
C ILE A 348 38.36 -5.88 8.08
N ASP A 349 38.85 -6.51 9.15
CA ASP A 349 40.26 -6.93 9.29
C ASP A 349 41.28 -5.84 8.93
N GLU A 350 41.01 -4.65 9.44
CA GLU A 350 41.74 -3.42 9.20
C GLU A 350 41.58 -2.74 7.83
N GLU A 351 40.93 -3.39 6.87
CA GLU A 351 40.67 -2.83 5.54
C GLU A 351 39.36 -2.04 5.52
N VAL A 352 39.35 -0.89 4.84
CA VAL A 352 38.14 -0.06 4.72
C VAL A 352 37.36 -0.48 3.48
N VAL A 353 36.10 -0.86 3.69
CA VAL A 353 35.17 -1.24 2.64
C VAL A 353 34.04 -0.22 2.56
N VAL A 354 33.84 0.30 1.35
CA VAL A 354 32.74 1.22 1.02
C VAL A 354 31.76 0.51 0.10
N ARG A 355 30.46 0.56 0.41
CA ARG A 355 29.39 0.01 -0.43
C ARG A 355 28.19 0.93 -0.43
N SER A 356 27.44 0.91 -1.52
CA SER A 356 26.17 1.61 -1.62
C SER A 356 25.08 0.99 -0.76
N SER A 357 25.24 -0.24 -0.25
CA SER A 357 24.23 -0.93 0.56
C SER A 357 24.74 -1.27 1.95
N ASN A 358 23.80 -1.48 2.88
CA ASN A 358 24.07 -2.01 4.22
C ASN A 358 24.27 -3.54 4.25
N THR A 359 24.18 -4.19 3.09
CA THR A 359 24.48 -5.63 2.91
C THR A 359 25.76 -5.77 2.10
N PHE A 360 26.69 -6.61 2.56
CA PHE A 360 28.05 -6.69 2.02
C PHE A 360 28.41 -8.13 1.69
N THR A 361 28.45 -8.49 0.40
CA THR A 361 28.95 -9.81 0.00
C THR A 361 30.47 -9.77 -0.24
N LEU A 362 31.24 -10.48 0.59
CA LEU A 362 32.70 -10.58 0.50
C LEU A 362 33.15 -12.02 0.80
N ASN A 363 34.00 -12.60 -0.06
CA ASN A 363 34.60 -13.92 0.15
C ASN A 363 33.61 -15.04 0.54
N GLY A 364 32.40 -15.02 -0.01
CA GLY A 364 31.37 -16.01 0.28
C GLY A 364 30.57 -15.76 1.57
N ILE A 365 30.79 -14.64 2.24
CA ILE A 365 30.03 -14.14 3.41
C ILE A 365 29.17 -12.96 2.96
N GLU A 366 27.94 -12.87 3.46
CA GLU A 366 27.01 -11.74 3.29
C GLU A 366 26.64 -11.11 4.63
#